data_AF-L2GQA3-F1
#
_entry.id   AF-L2GQA3-F1
#
_cell.length_a   1.000
_cell.length_b   1.000
_cell.length_c   1.000
_cell.angle_alpha   90.00
_cell.angle_beta   90.00
_cell.angle_gamma   90.00
#
_symmetry.space_group_name_H-M   'P 1'
#
loop_
_entity.id
_entity.type
_entity.pdbx_description
1 polymer ?
#
loop_
_entity_poly.entity_id
_entity_poly.type
_entity_poly.pdbx_seq_one_letter_code
_entity_poly.pdbx_strand_id
1 'polypeptide(L)'
;LGYNKNVTNGVIIMALLVLNVLSVSLSIKLQNVFTVVRIALMSIFIFTALLVVLGIVKTNSPSDKLQFDFKLDEFLISILFILGTFDGFNSGNFISERVRDPKKSFIRAIITSLIVVGVIYMFICYSMFVVIPSNSFFTSNDIMKAYFDHLDVQFLKTYFPKILVIFPCVGSLNGCFILIKSIVKSHVSFSNSMLALISLLVFVFTLLDMISVLRKIGLFTNIFYMLSITTLFKLRKKKQLVLNIPLFFIILASFMCLSMACVSFYYGFFR
;
A
#
# COMPACT_ATOMS: atom_id res chain seq x y z
N LEU A 1 6.21 13.35 24.14
CA LEU A 1 7.05 14.15 23.22
C LEU A 1 6.17 14.72 22.12
N GLY A 2 5.70 15.96 22.33
CA GLY A 2 4.84 16.69 21.38
C GLY A 2 5.64 17.27 20.23
N TYR A 3 6.18 16.41 19.36
CA TYR A 3 6.79 16.87 18.12
C TYR A 3 5.71 17.26 17.12
N ASN A 4 5.88 18.41 16.49
CA ASN A 4 5.03 18.82 15.37
C ASN A 4 5.19 17.77 14.24
N LYS A 5 4.09 17.09 13.89
CA LYS A 5 4.04 16.04 12.86
C LYS A 5 4.67 16.51 11.55
N ASN A 6 4.47 17.78 11.19
CA ASN A 6 5.00 18.36 9.96
C ASN A 6 6.52 18.45 10.00
N VAL A 7 7.11 18.84 11.13
CA VAL A 7 8.57 18.87 11.30
C VAL A 7 9.15 17.46 11.16
N THR A 8 8.51 16.47 11.77
CA THR A 8 8.96 15.07 11.69
C THR A 8 8.93 14.55 10.25
N ASN A 9 7.84 14.80 9.53
CA ASN A 9 7.72 14.43 8.11
C ASN A 9 8.79 15.11 7.26
N GLY A 10 9.03 16.41 7.46
CA GLY A 10 10.05 17.18 6.75
C GLY A 10 11.45 16.62 6.96
N VAL A 11 11.81 16.30 8.20
CA VAL A 11 13.12 15.70 8.53
C VAL A 11 13.31 14.35 7.83
N ILE A 12 12.30 13.48 7.85
CA ILE A 12 12.37 12.17 7.18
C ILE A 12 12.54 12.32 5.67
N ILE A 13 11.74 13.18 5.04
CA ILE A 13 11.80 13.45 3.60
C ILE A 13 13.18 13.99 3.22
N MET A 14 13.69 14.96 3.98
CA MET A 14 15.01 15.56 3.75
C MET A 14 16.14 14.55 3.93
N ALA A 15 16.09 13.70 4.96
CA ALA A 15 17.08 12.66 5.19
C ALA A 15 17.12 11.66 4.02
N LEU A 16 15.95 11.22 3.54
CA LEU A 16 15.86 10.33 2.38
C LEU A 16 16.30 11.02 1.09
N LEU A 17 15.98 12.29 0.88
CA LEU A 17 16.46 13.08 -0.24
C LEU A 17 17.99 13.12 -0.25
N VAL A 18 18.61 13.51 0.87
CA VAL A 18 20.07 13.57 1.00
C VAL A 18 20.70 12.21 0.71
N LEU A 19 20.16 11.13 1.27
CA LEU A 19 20.64 9.78 1.02
C LEU A 19 20.60 9.42 -0.48
N ASN A 20 19.48 9.70 -1.15
CA ASN A 20 19.28 9.38 -2.57
C ASN A 20 20.12 10.26 -3.51
N VAL A 21 20.47 11.47 -3.08
CA VAL A 21 21.38 12.38 -3.81
C VAL A 21 22.84 11.93 -3.64
N LEU A 22 23.25 11.61 -2.41
CA LEU A 22 24.63 11.21 -2.11
C LEU A 22 24.98 9.84 -2.71
N SER A 23 24.09 8.85 -2.57
CA SER A 23 24.36 7.51 -3.07
C SER A 23 23.10 6.68 -3.32
N VAL A 24 22.85 6.42 -4.60
CA VAL A 24 21.79 5.51 -5.03
C VAL A 24 22.03 4.09 -4.54
N SER A 25 23.29 3.64 -4.49
CA SER A 25 23.61 2.28 -4.04
C SER A 25 23.34 2.09 -2.55
N LEU A 26 23.60 3.10 -1.72
CA LEU A 26 23.22 3.07 -0.30
C LEU A 26 21.70 3.09 -0.14
N SER A 27 20.99 3.92 -0.90
CA SER A 27 19.53 3.97 -0.89
C SER A 27 18.90 2.61 -1.23
N ILE A 28 19.43 1.91 -2.24
CA ILE A 28 18.97 0.54 -2.61
C ILE A 28 19.27 -0.47 -1.49
N LYS A 29 20.46 -0.43 -0.90
CA LYS A 29 20.80 -1.32 0.23
C LYS A 29 19.86 -1.07 1.42
N LEU A 30 19.59 0.19 1.76
CA LEU A 30 18.64 0.55 2.81
C LEU A 30 17.22 0.09 2.48
N GLN A 31 16.81 0.17 1.22
CA GLN A 31 15.52 -0.34 0.77
C GLN A 31 15.38 -1.86 1.01
N ASN A 32 16.44 -2.63 0.75
CA ASN A 32 16.44 -4.06 1.01
C ASN A 32 16.29 -4.35 2.51
N VAL A 33 16.99 -3.60 3.36
CA VAL A 33 16.85 -3.70 4.82
C VAL A 33 15.42 -3.39 5.25
N PHE A 34 14.82 -2.29 4.78
CA PHE A 34 13.43 -1.97 5.10
C PHE A 34 12.45 -3.05 4.62
N THR A 35 12.73 -3.69 3.49
CA THR A 35 11.90 -4.79 2.97
C THR A 35 11.97 -6.02 3.88
N VAL A 36 13.18 -6.42 4.31
CA VAL A 36 13.35 -7.53 5.27
C VAL A 36 12.67 -7.20 6.59
N VAL A 37 12.88 -5.98 7.11
CA VAL A 37 12.25 -5.52 8.35
C VAL A 37 10.73 -5.56 8.25
N ARG A 38 10.13 -5.09 7.14
CA ARG A 38 8.68 -5.18 6.91
C ARG A 38 8.15 -6.60 6.97
N ILE A 39 8.82 -7.53 6.30
CA ILE A 39 8.38 -8.92 6.26
C ILE A 39 8.44 -9.52 7.67
N ALA A 40 9.53 -9.26 8.41
CA ALA A 40 9.66 -9.66 9.81
C ALA A 40 8.54 -9.05 10.67
N LEU A 41 8.26 -7.77 10.50
CA LEU A 41 7.20 -7.07 11.21
C LEU A 41 5.80 -7.62 10.90
N MET A 42 5.51 -7.97 9.64
CA MET A 42 4.24 -8.60 9.25
C MET A 42 4.08 -10.00 9.85
N SER A 43 5.19 -10.76 9.95
CA SER A 43 5.15 -12.10 10.57
C SER A 43 4.72 -12.05 12.04
N ILE A 44 5.00 -10.96 12.75
CA ILE A 44 4.60 -10.77 14.15
C ILE A 44 3.07 -10.88 14.31
N PHE A 45 2.29 -10.29 13.41
CA PHE A 45 0.81 -10.42 13.47
C PHE A 45 0.39 -11.88 13.35
N ILE A 46 0.96 -12.59 12.38
CA ILE A 46 0.65 -14.01 12.15
C ILE A 46 0.97 -14.84 13.40
N PHE A 47 2.15 -14.67 13.98
CA PHE A 47 2.54 -15.37 15.20
C PHE A 47 1.70 -14.96 16.41
N THR A 48 1.37 -13.67 16.55
CA THR A 48 0.56 -13.19 17.66
C THR A 48 -0.85 -13.77 17.59
N ALA A 49 -1.49 -13.78 16.42
CA ALA A 49 -2.78 -14.43 16.22
C ALA A 49 -2.74 -15.91 16.63
N LEU A 50 -1.69 -16.64 16.21
CA LEU A 50 -1.51 -18.05 16.56
C LEU A 50 -1.39 -18.25 18.08
N LEU A 51 -0.56 -17.45 18.75
CA LEU A 51 -0.36 -17.54 20.19
C LEU A 51 -1.64 -17.21 20.99
N VAL A 52 -2.45 -16.26 20.50
CA VAL A 52 -3.74 -15.95 21.12
C VAL A 52 -4.73 -17.08 20.93
N VAL A 53 -4.84 -17.65 19.71
CA VAL A 53 -5.74 -18.78 19.43
C VAL A 53 -5.35 -20.02 20.24
N LEU A 54 -4.05 -20.25 20.46
CA LEU A 54 -3.55 -21.33 21.32
C LEU A 54 -3.75 -21.06 22.82
N GLY A 55 -4.25 -19.88 23.21
CA GLY A 55 -4.45 -19.49 24.61
C GLY A 55 -3.17 -19.18 25.39
N ILE A 56 -2.03 -19.08 24.71
CA ILE A 56 -0.72 -18.77 25.31
C ILE A 56 -0.66 -17.29 25.69
N VAL A 57 -1.19 -16.42 24.83
CA VAL A 57 -1.30 -14.97 25.07
C VAL A 57 -2.76 -14.63 25.30
N LYS A 58 -3.06 -13.98 26.42
CA LYS A 58 -4.40 -13.49 26.73
C LYS A 58 -4.64 -12.14 26.05
N THR A 59 -5.87 -11.95 25.59
CA THR A 59 -6.37 -10.66 25.12
C THR A 59 -7.44 -10.17 26.08
N ASN A 60 -7.55 -8.85 26.21
CA ASN A 60 -8.58 -8.23 27.05
C ASN A 60 -9.92 -8.07 26.31
N SER A 61 -10.08 -8.76 25.17
CA SER A 61 -11.29 -8.67 24.35
C SER A 61 -12.31 -9.71 24.78
N PRO A 62 -13.59 -9.34 24.95
CA PRO A 62 -14.65 -10.33 24.89
C PRO A 62 -14.55 -11.04 23.53
N SER A 63 -14.83 -12.35 23.52
CA SER A 63 -14.93 -13.14 22.29
C SER A 63 -16.18 -12.70 21.51
N ASP A 64 -16.11 -11.53 20.88
CA ASP A 64 -17.19 -11.00 20.08
C ASP A 64 -17.32 -11.88 18.83
N LYS A 65 -18.51 -12.45 18.63
CA LYS A 65 -18.81 -13.18 17.39
C LYS A 65 -18.82 -12.16 16.25
N LEU A 66 -18.14 -12.48 15.14
CA LEU A 66 -18.24 -11.72 13.89
C LEU A 66 -19.71 -11.55 13.52
N GLN A 67 -20.23 -10.33 13.64
CA GLN A 67 -21.56 -9.98 13.16
C GLN A 67 -21.44 -9.51 11.72
N PHE A 68 -22.22 -10.12 10.83
CA PHE A 68 -22.28 -9.75 9.43
C PHE A 68 -23.56 -8.97 9.16
N ASP A 69 -23.44 -7.64 9.07
CA ASP A 69 -24.52 -6.76 8.62
C ASP A 69 -24.06 -6.08 7.32
N PHE A 70 -24.61 -6.51 6.18
CA PHE A 70 -24.18 -6.00 4.88
C PHE A 70 -24.90 -4.69 4.56
N LYS A 71 -24.13 -3.61 4.49
CA LYS A 71 -24.58 -2.32 3.96
C LYS A 71 -23.78 -1.98 2.73
N LEU A 72 -24.48 -1.82 1.60
CA LEU A 72 -23.86 -1.52 0.30
C LEU A 72 -22.96 -0.28 0.37
N ASP A 73 -23.42 0.75 1.08
CA ASP A 73 -22.75 2.03 1.20
C ASP A 73 -21.43 1.92 1.99
N GLU A 74 -21.40 1.12 3.05
CA GLU A 74 -20.19 0.83 3.83
C GLU A 74 -19.24 -0.07 3.03
N PHE A 75 -19.78 -1.05 2.31
CA PHE A 75 -18.99 -1.90 1.42
C PHE A 75 -18.27 -1.12 0.31
N LEU A 76 -18.97 -0.18 -0.33
CA LEU A 76 -18.42 0.64 -1.42
C LEU A 76 -17.33 1.59 -0.96
N ILE A 77 -17.42 2.15 0.25
CA ILE A 77 -16.32 2.96 0.79
C ILE A 77 -15.14 2.08 1.24
N SER A 78 -15.41 0.92 1.86
CA SER A 78 -14.35 -0.02 2.27
C SER A 78 -13.55 -0.54 1.08
N ILE A 79 -14.18 -0.86 -0.05
CA ILE A 79 -13.46 -1.37 -1.22
C ILE A 79 -12.48 -0.32 -1.80
N LEU A 80 -12.80 0.98 -1.71
CA LEU A 80 -11.87 2.05 -2.11
C LEU A 80 -10.59 2.05 -1.26
N PHE A 81 -10.73 1.90 0.06
CA PHE A 81 -9.58 1.84 0.98
C PHE A 81 -8.77 0.54 0.80
N ILE A 82 -9.45 -0.60 0.61
CA ILE A 82 -8.80 -1.88 0.37
C ILE A 82 -7.99 -1.83 -0.93
N LEU A 83 -8.55 -1.29 -2.02
CA LEU A 83 -7.83 -1.13 -3.29
C LEU A 83 -6.58 -0.26 -3.14
N GLY A 84 -6.65 0.81 -2.34
CA GLY A 84 -5.48 1.63 -2.01
C GLY A 84 -4.36 0.85 -1.33
N THR A 85 -4.68 -0.22 -0.60
CA THR A 85 -3.71 -1.09 0.09
C THR A 85 -2.94 -2.00 -0.89
N PHE A 86 -3.49 -2.23 -2.08
CA PHE A 86 -2.86 -2.98 -3.17
C PHE A 86 -2.21 -2.07 -4.23
N ASP A 87 -2.18 -0.75 -4.00
CA ASP A 87 -1.57 0.18 -4.94
C ASP A 87 -0.07 -0.07 -5.12
N GLY A 88 0.44 0.16 -6.32
CA GLY A 88 1.83 -0.08 -6.70
C GLY A 88 2.07 -1.38 -7.48
N PHE A 89 1.05 -2.21 -7.73
CA PHE A 89 1.18 -3.43 -8.56
C PHE A 89 1.71 -3.15 -9.98
N ASN A 90 1.42 -1.96 -10.53
CA ASN A 90 1.88 -1.49 -11.83
C ASN A 90 3.39 -1.17 -11.88
N SER A 91 4.04 -0.98 -10.72
CA SER A 91 5.48 -0.69 -10.62
C SER A 91 6.34 -1.81 -11.21
N GLY A 92 5.86 -3.05 -11.16
CA GLY A 92 6.54 -4.20 -11.75
C GLY A 92 6.74 -4.07 -13.26
N ASN A 93 5.90 -3.30 -13.96
CA ASN A 93 5.99 -3.11 -15.40
C ASN A 93 7.33 -2.47 -15.82
N PHE A 94 7.87 -1.54 -15.01
CA PHE A 94 9.15 -0.87 -15.30
C PHE A 94 10.37 -1.79 -15.16
N ILE A 95 10.22 -2.89 -14.43
CA ILE A 95 11.29 -3.87 -14.21
C ILE A 95 11.11 -5.08 -15.14
N SER A 96 9.90 -5.27 -15.69
CA SER A 96 9.54 -6.40 -16.55
C SER A 96 10.48 -6.58 -17.75
N GLU A 97 10.97 -5.48 -18.34
CA GLU A 97 11.90 -5.50 -19.47
C GLU A 97 13.28 -6.11 -19.13
N ARG A 98 13.64 -6.15 -17.84
CA ARG A 98 14.91 -6.71 -17.36
C ARG A 98 14.78 -8.16 -16.89
N VAL A 99 13.57 -8.72 -16.92
CA VAL A 99 13.30 -10.10 -16.46
C VAL A 99 13.57 -11.08 -17.60
N ARG A 100 14.24 -12.20 -17.27
CA ARG A 100 14.45 -13.30 -18.21
C ARG A 100 13.12 -13.98 -18.57
N ASP A 101 12.83 -14.08 -19.86
CA ASP A 101 11.55 -14.56 -20.40
C ASP A 101 10.34 -13.84 -19.80
N PRO A 102 10.15 -12.54 -20.11
CA PRO A 102 9.11 -11.72 -19.49
C PRO A 102 7.71 -12.27 -19.75
N LYS A 103 7.47 -12.94 -20.88
CA LYS A 103 6.14 -13.49 -21.20
C LYS A 103 5.66 -14.52 -20.18
N LYS A 104 6.56 -15.34 -19.62
CA LYS A 104 6.19 -16.39 -18.67
C LYS A 104 6.52 -15.99 -17.24
N SER A 105 7.74 -15.52 -17.00
CA SER A 105 8.25 -15.23 -15.66
C SER A 105 7.48 -14.08 -15.01
N PHE A 106 7.16 -13.03 -15.77
CA PHE A 106 6.43 -11.87 -15.25
C PHE A 106 5.00 -12.23 -14.84
N ILE A 107 4.29 -13.00 -15.67
CA ILE A 107 2.91 -13.44 -15.35
C ILE A 107 2.91 -14.31 -14.09
N ARG A 108 3.82 -15.29 -14.00
CA ARG A 108 3.94 -16.14 -12.82
C ARG A 108 4.25 -15.32 -11.58
N ALA A 109 5.13 -14.33 -11.69
CA ALA A 109 5.48 -13.44 -10.59
C ALA A 109 4.26 -12.63 -10.11
N ILE A 110 3.47 -12.05 -11.01
CA ILE A 110 2.25 -11.29 -10.65
C ILE A 110 1.22 -12.18 -9.96
N ILE A 111 0.94 -13.37 -10.49
CA ILE A 111 -0.06 -14.27 -9.90
C ILE A 111 0.40 -14.74 -8.52
N THR A 112 1.67 -15.14 -8.41
CA THR A 112 2.23 -15.62 -7.14
C THR A 112 2.27 -14.51 -6.10
N SER A 113 2.68 -13.29 -6.47
CA SER A 113 2.72 -12.16 -5.54
C SER A 113 1.31 -11.80 -5.05
N LEU A 114 0.32 -11.79 -5.94
CA LEU A 114 -1.07 -11.49 -5.58
C LEU A 114 -1.62 -12.49 -4.56
N ILE A 115 -1.41 -13.79 -4.78
CA ILE A 115 -1.87 -14.85 -3.88
C ILE A 115 -1.16 -14.73 -2.52
N VAL A 116 0.16 -14.61 -2.52
CA VAL A 116 0.96 -14.53 -1.29
C VAL A 116 0.59 -13.30 -0.46
N VAL A 117 0.50 -12.11 -1.09
CA VAL A 117 0.13 -10.88 -0.39
C VAL A 117 -1.31 -10.95 0.11
N GLY A 118 -2.24 -11.48 -0.69
CA GLY A 118 -3.63 -11.68 -0.28
C GLY A 118 -3.76 -12.56 0.96
N VAL A 119 -3.06 -13.69 1.00
CA VAL A 119 -3.05 -14.59 2.17
C VAL A 119 -2.47 -13.89 3.40
N ILE A 120 -1.34 -13.19 3.26
CA ILE A 120 -0.72 -12.44 4.37
C ILE A 120 -1.68 -11.39 4.91
N TYR A 121 -2.35 -10.62 4.05
CA TYR A 121 -3.31 -9.61 4.48
C TYR A 121 -4.50 -10.22 5.20
N MET A 122 -5.03 -11.36 4.72
CA MET A 122 -6.10 -12.08 5.42
C MET A 122 -5.68 -12.49 6.83
N PHE A 123 -4.46 -13.00 7.02
CA PHE A 123 -3.94 -13.33 8.35
C PHE A 123 -3.75 -12.11 9.24
N ILE A 124 -3.28 -10.97 8.70
CA ILE A 124 -3.15 -9.73 9.47
C ILE A 124 -4.54 -9.22 9.89
N CYS A 125 -5.52 -9.19 8.99
CA CYS A 125 -6.89 -8.82 9.32
C CYS A 125 -7.47 -9.74 10.40
N TYR A 126 -7.29 -11.06 10.24
CA TYR A 126 -7.70 -12.04 11.24
C TYR A 126 -7.04 -11.77 12.60
N SER A 127 -5.73 -11.51 12.61
CA SER A 127 -4.99 -11.14 13.81
C SER A 127 -5.60 -9.94 14.52
N MET A 128 -5.96 -8.90 13.77
CA MET A 128 -6.61 -7.71 14.33
C MET A 128 -7.96 -8.06 14.97
N PHE A 129 -8.79 -8.87 14.31
CA PHE A 129 -10.10 -9.27 14.83
C PHE A 129 -10.02 -10.11 16.11
N VAL A 130 -8.99 -10.94 16.25
CA VAL A 130 -8.80 -11.79 17.44
C VAL A 130 -8.29 -10.98 18.65
N VAL A 131 -7.59 -9.87 18.41
CA VAL A 131 -6.93 -9.07 19.46
C VAL A 131 -7.75 -7.85 19.87
N ILE A 132 -8.34 -7.14 18.91
CA ILE A 132 -9.01 -5.85 19.13
C ILE A 132 -10.52 -6.08 19.29
N PRO A 133 -11.15 -5.60 20.38
CA PRO A 133 -12.60 -5.62 20.53
C PRO A 133 -13.32 -4.75 19.49
N SER A 134 -14.54 -5.13 19.09
CA SER A 134 -15.32 -4.40 18.06
C SER A 134 -15.50 -2.91 18.39
N ASN A 135 -15.74 -2.56 19.65
CA ASN A 135 -15.92 -1.16 20.07
C ASN A 135 -14.64 -0.32 19.92
N SER A 136 -13.47 -0.93 20.11
CA SER A 136 -12.17 -0.25 19.96
C SER A 136 -11.79 -0.03 18.49
N PHE A 137 -12.24 -0.91 17.58
CA PHE A 137 -11.98 -0.72 16.15
C PHE A 137 -12.52 0.61 15.60
N PHE A 138 -13.74 0.99 15.98
CA PHE A 138 -14.41 2.18 15.45
C PHE A 138 -14.04 3.48 16.16
N THR A 139 -13.51 3.38 17.39
CA THR A 139 -13.19 4.55 18.23
C THR A 139 -11.70 4.88 18.24
N SER A 140 -10.84 3.94 17.84
CA SER A 140 -9.39 4.15 17.86
C SER A 140 -8.91 4.97 16.66
N ASN A 141 -8.23 6.08 16.94
CA ASN A 141 -7.49 6.86 15.93
C ASN A 141 -6.17 6.19 15.51
N ASP A 142 -5.72 5.18 16.26
CA ASP A 142 -4.49 4.43 16.02
C ASP A 142 -4.74 2.94 16.30
N ILE A 143 -5.10 2.21 15.24
CA ILE A 143 -5.41 0.77 15.29
C ILE A 143 -4.18 -0.03 15.76
N MET A 144 -2.96 0.41 15.41
CA MET A 144 -1.74 -0.28 15.84
C MET A 144 -1.53 -0.13 17.34
N LYS A 145 -1.75 1.07 17.88
CA LYS A 145 -1.72 1.25 19.32
C LYS A 145 -2.81 0.44 20.02
N ALA A 146 -4.04 0.46 19.51
CA ALA A 146 -5.14 -0.32 20.06
C ALA A 146 -4.85 -1.83 20.06
N TYR A 147 -4.23 -2.34 19.00
CA TYR A 147 -3.78 -3.72 18.89
C TYR A 147 -2.86 -4.12 20.04
N PHE A 148 -1.81 -3.34 20.32
CA PHE A 148 -0.87 -3.69 21.38
C PHE A 148 -1.41 -3.38 22.78
N ASP A 149 -2.25 -2.35 22.95
CA ASP A 149 -2.86 -2.03 24.25
C ASP A 149 -3.70 -3.20 24.78
N HIS A 150 -4.35 -3.95 23.88
CA HIS A 150 -5.17 -5.13 24.17
C HIS A 150 -4.40 -6.45 24.25
N LEU A 151 -3.11 -6.47 23.90
CA LEU A 151 -2.22 -7.59 24.18
C LEU A 151 -1.68 -7.49 25.61
N ASP A 152 -1.71 -8.58 26.37
CA ASP A 152 -1.18 -8.60 27.74
C ASP A 152 0.36 -8.73 27.78
N VAL A 153 1.07 -7.89 27.02
CA VAL A 153 2.53 -7.90 26.90
C VAL A 153 3.09 -6.47 26.96
N GLN A 154 3.50 -6.04 28.16
CA GLN A 154 3.87 -4.66 28.46
C GLN A 154 5.00 -4.10 27.57
N PHE A 155 6.02 -4.91 27.27
CA PHE A 155 7.15 -4.50 26.41
C PHE A 155 6.71 -4.12 24.99
N LEU A 156 5.70 -4.82 24.45
CA LEU A 156 5.22 -4.57 23.09
C LEU A 156 4.43 -3.26 23.01
N LYS A 157 3.70 -2.88 24.07
CA LYS A 157 2.83 -1.68 24.09
C LYS A 157 3.55 -0.37 23.76
N THR A 158 4.78 -0.19 24.25
CA THR A 158 5.44 1.12 24.19
C THR A 158 6.12 1.42 22.85
N TYR A 159 6.78 0.42 22.25
CA TYR A 159 7.67 0.63 21.10
C TYR A 159 7.14 0.02 19.81
N PHE A 160 6.51 -1.16 19.87
CA PHE A 160 6.11 -1.90 18.66
C PHE A 160 5.11 -1.15 17.78
N PRO A 161 4.05 -0.48 18.29
CA PRO A 161 3.13 0.27 17.43
C PRO A 161 3.87 1.28 16.55
N LYS A 162 4.84 2.00 17.12
CA LYS A 162 5.60 3.03 16.40
C LYS A 162 6.54 2.42 15.37
N ILE A 163 7.27 1.37 15.73
CA ILE A 163 8.20 0.69 14.83
C ILE A 163 7.45 0.10 13.63
N LEU A 164 6.29 -0.52 13.90
CA LEU A 164 5.42 -1.14 12.90
C LEU A 164 4.85 -0.16 11.89
N VAL A 165 4.65 1.10 12.29
CA VAL A 165 4.18 2.14 11.36
C VAL A 165 5.36 2.82 10.67
N ILE A 166 6.37 3.26 11.43
CA ILE A 166 7.43 4.13 10.91
C ILE A 166 8.33 3.40 9.90
N PHE A 167 8.83 2.20 10.22
CA PHE A 167 9.78 1.50 9.34
C PHE A 167 9.15 1.17 7.97
N PRO A 168 7.93 0.61 7.92
CA PRO A 168 7.26 0.45 6.64
C PRO A 168 7.01 1.79 5.95
N CYS A 169 6.48 2.81 6.60
CA CYS A 169 6.21 4.10 5.91
C CYS A 169 7.49 4.73 5.31
N VAL A 170 8.59 4.77 6.06
CA VAL A 170 9.89 5.32 5.60
C VAL A 170 10.45 4.50 4.43
N GLY A 171 10.39 3.17 4.53
CA GLY A 171 10.79 2.30 3.42
C GLY A 171 9.94 2.48 2.16
N SER A 172 8.68 2.90 2.28
CA SER A 172 7.79 3.05 1.11
C SER A 172 8.19 4.31 0.39
N LEU A 173 8.39 5.38 1.16
CA LEU A 173 8.83 6.66 0.66
C LEU A 173 10.20 6.56 -0.04
N ASN A 174 11.16 5.83 0.55
CA ASN A 174 12.45 5.60 -0.10
C ASN A 174 12.32 4.80 -1.41
N GLY A 175 11.49 3.74 -1.41
CA GLY A 175 11.18 2.96 -2.60
C GLY A 175 10.58 3.83 -3.72
N CYS A 176 9.65 4.73 -3.38
CA CYS A 176 9.07 5.68 -4.33
C CYS A 176 10.12 6.61 -4.94
N PHE A 177 11.09 7.12 -4.18
CA PHE A 177 12.17 7.96 -4.74
C PHE A 177 13.07 7.20 -5.72
N ILE A 178 13.44 5.96 -5.40
CA ILE A 178 14.21 5.10 -6.31
C ILE A 178 13.42 4.85 -7.61
N LEU A 179 12.11 4.63 -7.48
CA LEU A 179 11.24 4.31 -8.60
C LEU A 179 11.00 5.53 -9.50
N ILE A 180 10.69 6.68 -8.93
CA ILE A 180 10.53 7.95 -9.68
C ILE A 180 11.82 8.29 -10.43
N LYS A 181 12.98 8.11 -9.79
CA LYS A 181 14.28 8.30 -10.46
C LYS A 181 14.44 7.38 -11.67
N SER A 182 13.98 6.14 -11.57
CA SER A 182 14.03 5.17 -12.66
C SER A 182 13.08 5.53 -13.81
N ILE A 183 11.85 5.97 -13.51
CA ILE A 183 10.85 6.41 -14.50
C ILE A 183 11.31 7.68 -15.22
N VAL A 184 11.77 8.69 -14.49
CA VAL A 184 12.19 9.95 -15.13
C VAL A 184 13.42 9.69 -16.00
N LYS A 185 14.37 8.87 -15.53
CA LYS A 185 15.58 8.51 -16.30
C LYS A 185 15.28 7.75 -17.60
N SER A 186 14.16 7.02 -17.70
CA SER A 186 13.78 6.35 -18.95
C SER A 186 13.25 7.32 -20.02
N HIS A 187 12.92 8.56 -19.66
CA HIS A 187 12.38 9.56 -20.58
C HIS A 187 13.30 10.77 -20.78
N VAL A 188 13.99 11.22 -19.73
CA VAL A 188 14.83 12.44 -19.71
C VAL A 188 16.05 12.24 -18.82
N SER A 189 17.10 13.04 -19.00
CA SER A 189 18.22 13.08 -18.06
C SER A 189 17.74 13.46 -16.65
N PHE A 190 18.11 12.65 -15.66
CA PHE A 190 17.71 12.88 -14.27
C PHE A 190 18.70 13.78 -13.55
N SER A 191 18.23 14.91 -13.01
CA SER A 191 19.05 15.81 -12.19
C SER A 191 18.68 15.73 -10.70
N ASN A 192 19.64 16.03 -9.82
CA ASN A 192 19.39 16.05 -8.37
C ASN A 192 18.37 17.14 -7.98
N SER A 193 18.30 18.24 -8.74
CA SER A 193 17.30 19.30 -8.56
C SER A 193 15.88 18.81 -8.79
N MET A 194 15.66 17.90 -9.74
CA MET A 194 14.34 17.28 -9.94
C MET A 194 13.91 16.48 -8.72
N LEU A 195 14.82 15.72 -8.12
CA LEU A 195 14.51 14.94 -6.89
C LEU A 195 14.19 15.85 -5.70
N ALA A 196 14.87 17.00 -5.59
CA ALA A 196 14.57 18.00 -4.57
C ALA A 196 13.17 18.61 -4.76
N LEU A 197 12.79 18.95 -5.99
CA LEU A 197 11.44 19.42 -6.32
C LEU A 197 10.36 18.37 -5.99
N ILE A 198 10.61 17.11 -6.33
CA ILE A 198 9.71 16.00 -5.99
C ILE A 198 9.57 15.88 -4.47
N SER A 199 10.69 15.95 -3.73
CA SER A 199 10.68 15.86 -2.26
C SER A 199 9.91 17.02 -1.63
N LEU A 200 10.05 18.23 -2.18
CA LEU A 200 9.28 19.40 -1.77
C LEU A 200 7.78 19.20 -2.02
N LEU A 201 7.39 18.70 -3.20
CA LEU A 201 6.00 18.39 -3.51
C LEU A 201 5.42 17.36 -2.53
N VAL A 202 6.16 16.27 -2.26
CA VAL A 202 5.74 15.26 -1.27
C VAL A 202 5.54 15.90 0.10
N PHE A 203 6.45 16.79 0.52
CA PHE A 203 6.28 17.53 1.78
C PHE A 203 5.02 18.39 1.79
N VAL A 204 4.75 19.15 0.72
CA VAL A 204 3.53 19.96 0.59
C VAL A 204 2.27 19.09 0.67
N PHE A 205 2.25 17.92 0.03
CA PHE A 205 1.13 16.98 0.13
C PHE A 205 0.92 16.47 1.55
N THR A 206 1.96 16.38 2.38
CA THR A 206 1.80 15.98 3.79
C THR A 206 1.12 17.03 4.67
N LEU A 207 1.01 18.27 4.19
CA LEU A 207 0.29 19.35 4.86
C LEU A 207 -1.21 19.33 4.57
N LEU A 208 -1.64 18.57 3.56
CA LEU A 208 -3.04 18.41 3.19
C LEU A 208 -3.71 17.31 4.03
N ASP A 209 -5.04 17.35 4.08
CA ASP A 209 -5.83 16.31 4.71
C ASP A 209 -5.67 14.95 3.99
N MET A 210 -5.35 13.90 4.77
CA MET A 210 -5.02 12.57 4.25
C MET A 210 -6.17 11.97 3.44
N ILE A 211 -7.39 12.06 3.95
CA ILE A 211 -8.58 11.49 3.30
C ILE A 211 -8.82 12.18 1.97
N SER A 212 -8.70 13.51 1.95
CA SER A 212 -8.83 14.31 0.74
C SER A 212 -7.76 13.98 -0.31
N VAL A 213 -6.50 13.74 0.11
CA VAL A 213 -5.42 13.32 -0.79
C VAL A 213 -5.66 11.92 -1.35
N LEU A 214 -6.01 10.95 -0.50
CA LEU A 214 -6.27 9.57 -0.91
C LEU A 214 -7.42 9.47 -1.91
N ARG A 215 -8.52 10.20 -1.69
CA ARG A 215 -9.66 10.24 -2.63
C ARG A 215 -9.26 10.78 -4.00
N LYS A 216 -8.46 11.85 -4.04
CA LYS A 216 -7.94 12.42 -5.30
C LYS A 216 -7.02 11.45 -6.02
N ILE A 217 -6.07 10.83 -5.31
CA ILE A 217 -5.16 9.83 -5.90
C ILE A 217 -5.97 8.66 -6.48
N GLY A 218 -6.90 8.08 -5.71
CA GLY A 218 -7.73 6.98 -6.17
C GLY A 218 -8.52 7.32 -7.45
N LEU A 219 -9.12 8.50 -7.51
CA LEU A 219 -9.86 8.98 -8.68
C LEU A 219 -8.96 9.06 -9.93
N PHE A 220 -7.82 9.75 -9.85
CA PHE A 220 -6.94 9.90 -11.01
C PHE A 220 -6.35 8.57 -11.44
N THR A 221 -5.93 7.73 -10.50
CA THR A 221 -5.40 6.39 -10.78
C THR A 221 -6.42 5.53 -11.53
N ASN A 222 -7.68 5.53 -11.09
CA ASN A 222 -8.74 4.76 -11.76
C ASN A 222 -9.04 5.27 -13.19
N ILE A 223 -9.00 6.60 -13.42
CA ILE A 223 -9.15 7.18 -14.76
C ILE A 223 -8.00 6.71 -15.68
N PHE A 224 -6.76 6.77 -15.21
CA PHE A 224 -5.60 6.31 -16.01
C PHE A 224 -5.61 4.80 -16.25
N TYR A 225 -6.09 3.99 -15.30
CA TYR A 225 -6.30 2.56 -15.52
C TYR A 225 -7.37 2.29 -16.56
N MET A 226 -8.48 3.02 -16.53
CA MET A 226 -9.52 2.92 -17.56
C MET A 226 -8.95 3.25 -18.94
N LEU A 227 -8.27 4.39 -19.10
CA LEU A 227 -7.61 4.78 -20.35
C LEU A 227 -6.65 3.69 -20.83
N SER A 228 -5.81 3.17 -19.94
CA SER A 228 -4.86 2.09 -20.27
C SER A 228 -5.56 0.83 -20.78
N ILE A 229 -6.65 0.39 -20.14
CA ILE A 229 -7.40 -0.79 -20.59
C ILE A 229 -8.11 -0.53 -21.93
N THR A 230 -8.62 0.68 -22.19
CA THR A 230 -9.20 1.00 -23.50
C THR A 230 -8.19 0.85 -24.63
N THR A 231 -6.90 1.13 -24.37
CA THR A 231 -5.85 0.90 -25.38
C THR A 231 -5.66 -0.58 -25.71
N LEU A 232 -5.93 -1.51 -24.79
CA LEU A 232 -5.84 -2.95 -25.07
C LEU A 232 -6.84 -3.39 -26.14
N PHE A 233 -8.05 -2.81 -26.17
CA PHE A 233 -9.01 -3.07 -27.27
C PHE A 233 -8.46 -2.59 -28.61
N LYS A 234 -7.82 -1.42 -28.65
CA LYS A 234 -7.20 -0.86 -29.87
C LYS A 234 -6.00 -1.70 -30.31
N LEU A 235 -5.15 -2.13 -29.39
CA LEU A 235 -3.98 -2.98 -29.66
C LEU A 235 -4.39 -4.40 -30.10
N ARG A 236 -5.48 -4.94 -29.55
CA ARG A 236 -6.08 -6.20 -30.00
C ARG A 236 -6.53 -6.11 -31.45
N LYS A 237 -7.26 -5.04 -31.82
CA LYS A 237 -7.68 -4.80 -33.21
C LYS A 237 -6.48 -4.71 -34.17
N LYS A 238 -5.38 -4.11 -33.71
CA LYS A 238 -4.12 -4.01 -34.47
C LYS A 238 -3.23 -5.26 -34.44
N LYS A 239 -3.63 -6.35 -33.75
CA LYS A 239 -2.82 -7.57 -33.53
C LYS A 239 -1.43 -7.30 -32.91
N GLN A 240 -1.30 -6.27 -32.08
CA GLN A 240 -0.04 -5.84 -31.44
C GLN A 240 0.10 -6.33 -29.99
N LEU A 241 -0.77 -7.23 -29.53
CA LEU A 241 -0.71 -7.75 -28.17
C LEU A 241 0.43 -8.77 -28.02
N VAL A 242 1.34 -8.49 -27.08
CA VAL A 242 2.45 -9.40 -26.70
C VAL A 242 1.94 -10.69 -26.05
N LEU A 243 0.80 -10.59 -25.36
CA LEU A 243 0.11 -11.68 -24.65
C LEU A 243 -1.32 -11.83 -25.17
N ASN A 244 -1.71 -13.06 -25.47
CA ASN A 244 -3.04 -13.35 -26.02
C ASN A 244 -4.06 -13.48 -24.88
N ILE A 245 -4.55 -12.33 -24.38
CA ILE A 245 -5.49 -12.28 -23.26
C ILE A 245 -6.92 -12.52 -23.78
N PRO A 246 -7.72 -13.43 -23.20
CA PRO A 246 -9.13 -13.61 -23.56
C PRO A 246 -9.92 -12.30 -23.46
N LEU A 247 -10.84 -12.07 -24.41
CA LEU A 247 -11.60 -10.81 -24.47
C LEU A 247 -12.41 -10.55 -23.21
N PHE A 248 -12.95 -11.63 -22.62
CA PHE A 248 -13.66 -11.61 -21.35
C PHE A 248 -12.90 -10.86 -20.25
N PHE A 249 -11.60 -11.13 -20.07
CA PHE A 249 -10.80 -10.47 -19.03
C PHE A 249 -10.62 -8.97 -19.28
N ILE A 250 -10.49 -8.55 -20.54
CA ILE A 250 -10.36 -7.12 -20.88
C ILE A 250 -11.68 -6.40 -20.60
N ILE A 251 -12.81 -7.01 -20.95
CA ILE A 251 -14.15 -6.46 -20.67
C ILE A 251 -14.37 -6.37 -19.16
N LEU A 252 -14.11 -7.46 -18.42
CA LEU A 252 -14.26 -7.49 -16.97
C LEU A 252 -13.41 -6.43 -16.28
N ALA A 253 -12.13 -6.31 -16.66
CA ALA A 253 -11.24 -5.29 -16.11
C ALA A 253 -11.72 -3.88 -16.44
N SER A 254 -12.19 -3.63 -17.67
CA SER A 254 -12.72 -2.32 -18.07
C SER A 254 -13.97 -1.94 -17.27
N PHE A 255 -14.87 -2.89 -17.05
CA PHE A 255 -16.08 -2.70 -16.25
C PHE A 255 -15.73 -2.38 -14.79
N MET A 256 -14.81 -3.14 -14.19
CA MET A 256 -14.35 -2.90 -12.82
C MET A 256 -13.66 -1.55 -12.66
N CYS A 257 -12.79 -1.15 -13.59
CA CYS A 257 -12.16 0.18 -13.51
C CYS A 257 -13.18 1.31 -13.68
N LEU A 258 -14.16 1.16 -14.58
CA LEU A 258 -15.23 2.14 -14.74
C LEU A 258 -16.09 2.25 -13.48
N SER A 259 -16.53 1.12 -12.92
CA SER A 259 -17.32 1.13 -11.68
C SER A 259 -16.54 1.77 -10.54
N MET A 260 -15.24 1.46 -10.40
CA MET A 260 -14.39 2.07 -9.37
C MET A 260 -14.16 3.56 -9.59
N ALA A 261 -14.01 4.02 -10.84
CA ALA A 261 -13.94 5.45 -11.14
C ALA A 261 -15.23 6.17 -10.76
N CYS A 262 -16.41 5.59 -11.05
CA CYS A 262 -17.71 6.13 -10.66
C CYS A 262 -17.86 6.21 -9.13
N VAL A 263 -17.50 5.14 -8.41
CA VAL A 263 -17.53 5.11 -6.94
C VAL A 263 -16.56 6.16 -6.36
N SER A 264 -15.32 6.23 -6.87
CA SER A 264 -14.32 7.23 -6.45
C SER A 264 -14.80 8.66 -6.70
N PHE A 265 -15.49 8.90 -7.82
CA PHE A 265 -16.08 10.20 -8.14
C PHE A 265 -17.21 10.56 -7.18
N TYR A 266 -18.11 9.62 -6.91
CA TYR A 266 -19.23 9.81 -5.99
C TYR A 266 -18.76 10.18 -4.57
N TYR A 267 -17.90 9.35 -3.96
CA TYR A 267 -17.34 9.62 -2.62
C TYR A 267 -16.26 10.71 -2.59
N GLY A 268 -15.73 11.10 -3.75
CA GLY A 268 -14.73 12.15 -3.88
C GLY A 268 -15.30 13.55 -3.90
N PHE A 269 -16.49 13.72 -4.52
CA PHE A 269 -17.10 15.03 -4.76
C PHE A 269 -18.42 15.25 -4.04
N PHE A 270 -19.22 14.20 -3.80
CA PHE A 270 -20.59 14.35 -3.26
C PHE A 270 -20.72 13.96 -1.79
N ARG A 271 -19.68 13.35 -1.19
CA ARG A 271 -19.65 12.90 0.21
C ARG A 271 -18.31 13.23 0.86
#